data_AF-A0A0W0IAF3-F1
#
_entry.id   AF-A0A0W0IAF3-F1
#
_cell.length_a   1.000
_cell.length_b   1.000
_cell.length_c   1.000
_cell.angle_alpha   90.00
_cell.angle_beta   90.00
_cell.angle_gamma   90.00
#
_symmetry.space_group_name_H-M   'P 1'
#
loop_
_entity.id
_entity.type
_entity.pdbx_description
1 polymer ?
#
loop_
_entity_poly.entity_id
_entity_poly.type
_entity_poly.pdbx_seq_one_letter_code
_entity_poly.pdbx_strand_id
1 'polypeptide(L)'
;MSKKFLYGLSLMAEGVGFCFDETYFHFPDLESSGDELRFEGLMFGVFDEEVIVSEADGYNLARLACNKYLQLHPEDTSKVNELLTKLPG
;
A
#
# COMPACT_ATOMS: atom_id res chain seq x y z
N MET A 1 9.75 -13.96 -0.07
CA MET A 1 8.52 -13.14 -0.23
C MET A 1 8.30 -12.14 0.92
N SER A 2 8.84 -12.30 2.14
CA SER A 2 8.51 -11.39 3.26
C SER A 2 9.11 -9.96 3.21
N LYS A 3 10.28 -9.77 2.58
CA LYS A 3 10.97 -8.45 2.55
C LYS A 3 10.26 -7.38 1.72
N LYS A 4 9.69 -7.74 0.57
CA LYS A 4 8.97 -6.80 -0.31
C LYS A 4 7.68 -6.30 0.34
N PHE A 5 6.97 -7.17 1.06
CA PHE A 5 5.74 -6.80 1.78
C PHE A 5 5.98 -5.72 2.84
N LEU A 6 6.93 -5.95 3.76
CA LEU A 6 7.25 -4.96 4.80
C LEU A 6 7.78 -3.64 4.22
N TYR A 7 8.51 -3.72 3.11
CA TYR A 7 9.02 -2.52 2.45
C TYR A 7 7.91 -1.72 1.74
N GLY A 8 6.98 -2.40 1.05
CA GLY A 8 5.80 -1.74 0.49
C GLY A 8 4.94 -1.09 1.58
N LEU A 9 4.73 -1.80 2.70
CA LEU A 9 4.00 -1.25 3.85
C LEU A 9 4.69 -0.02 4.45
N SER A 10 6.03 0.00 4.53
CA SER A 10 6.75 1.18 5.02
C SER A 10 6.63 2.37 4.08
N LEU A 11 6.72 2.14 2.76
CA LEU A 11 6.54 3.21 1.77
C LEU A 11 5.12 3.78 1.82
N MET A 12 4.10 2.91 1.93
CA MET A 12 2.71 3.34 2.10
C MET A 12 2.52 4.17 3.37
N ALA A 13 3.13 3.76 4.49
CA ALA A 13 3.11 4.50 5.76
C ALA A 13 3.83 5.86 5.67
N GLU A 14 4.75 6.04 4.73
CA GLU A 14 5.47 7.28 4.45
C GLU A 14 4.75 8.16 3.41
N GLY A 15 3.61 7.73 2.87
CA GLY A 15 2.91 8.45 1.80
C GLY A 15 3.62 8.32 0.44
N VAL A 16 4.43 7.29 0.25
CA VAL A 16 5.24 7.07 -0.95
C VAL A 16 4.67 5.90 -1.76
N GLY A 17 4.36 6.15 -3.03
CA GLY A 17 3.99 5.10 -3.99
C GLY A 17 5.17 4.20 -4.35
N PHE A 18 4.89 2.99 -4.84
CA PHE A 18 5.93 2.03 -5.21
C PHE A 18 5.51 1.16 -6.38
N CYS A 19 6.50 0.64 -7.09
CA CYS A 19 6.34 -0.39 -8.11
C CYS A 19 7.37 -1.49 -7.85
N PHE A 20 6.90 -2.72 -7.66
CA PHE A 20 7.70 -3.92 -7.52
C PHE A 20 7.33 -4.89 -8.63
N ASP A 21 8.29 -5.12 -9.52
CA ASP A 21 8.10 -5.93 -10.72
C ASP A 21 6.87 -5.41 -11.51
N GLU A 22 5.85 -6.23 -11.71
CA GLU A 22 4.61 -5.86 -12.41
C GLU A 22 3.46 -5.48 -11.47
N THR A 23 3.76 -5.13 -10.22
CA THR A 23 2.76 -4.69 -9.23
C THR A 23 3.09 -3.29 -8.72
N TYR A 24 2.10 -2.41 -8.62
CA TYR A 24 2.32 -1.04 -8.17
C TYR A 24 1.19 -0.51 -7.30
N PHE A 25 1.54 0.56 -6.58
CA PHE A 25 0.67 1.32 -5.71
C PHE A 25 0.99 2.81 -5.86
N HIS A 26 -0.02 3.63 -6.11
CA HIS A 26 0.13 5.07 -6.27
C HIS A 26 -0.82 5.84 -5.36
N PHE A 27 -0.28 6.92 -4.80
CA PHE A 27 -1.07 8.02 -4.27
C PHE A 27 -1.48 8.96 -5.40
N PRO A 28 -2.61 9.66 -5.25
CA PRO A 28 -3.05 10.62 -6.25
C PRO A 28 -2.13 11.84 -6.25
N ASP A 29 -1.85 12.36 -7.43
CA ASP A 29 -1.13 13.62 -7.63
C ASP A 29 -1.94 14.50 -8.59
N LEU A 30 -2.79 15.34 -8.02
CA LEU A 30 -3.65 16.26 -8.76
C LEU A 30 -2.87 17.37 -9.49
N GLU A 31 -1.66 17.66 -9.03
CA GLU A 31 -0.78 18.69 -9.60
C GLU A 31 0.15 18.10 -10.67
N SER A 32 0.20 16.77 -10.82
CA SER A 32 0.95 16.10 -11.87
C SER A 32 0.55 16.60 -13.25
N SER A 33 1.52 16.74 -14.14
CA SER A 33 1.28 17.07 -15.54
C SER A 33 0.70 15.91 -16.35
N GLY A 34 0.81 14.67 -15.85
CA GLY A 34 0.26 13.47 -16.47
C GLY A 34 -1.12 13.12 -15.89
N ASP A 35 -2.06 12.77 -16.78
CA ASP A 35 -3.44 12.43 -16.38
C ASP A 35 -3.53 11.11 -15.58
N GLU A 36 -2.53 10.24 -15.66
CA GLU A 36 -2.52 8.91 -15.02
C GLU A 36 -2.50 8.96 -13.48
N LEU A 37 -1.99 10.05 -12.87
CA LEU A 37 -1.98 10.24 -11.42
C LEU A 37 -3.10 11.15 -10.91
N ARG A 38 -3.94 11.68 -11.80
CA ARG A 38 -5.07 12.56 -11.44
C ARG A 38 -6.31 11.75 -11.11
N PHE A 39 -6.32 11.14 -9.94
CA PHE A 39 -7.46 10.39 -9.41
C PHE A 39 -7.76 10.75 -7.95
N GLU A 40 -8.85 10.20 -7.39
CA GLU A 40 -9.19 10.30 -5.96
C GLU A 40 -9.14 8.92 -5.33
N GLY A 41 -8.53 8.80 -4.13
CA GLY A 41 -8.39 7.54 -3.42
C GLY A 41 -6.99 6.93 -3.58
N LEU A 42 -6.91 5.60 -3.59
CA LEU A 42 -5.67 4.84 -3.69
C LEU A 42 -5.70 3.90 -4.89
N MET A 43 -4.66 3.94 -5.72
CA MET A 43 -4.55 3.10 -6.92
C MET A 43 -3.65 1.89 -6.64
N PHE A 44 -4.14 0.71 -6.99
CA PHE A 44 -3.41 -0.54 -6.95
C PHE A 44 -3.43 -1.17 -8.35
N GLY A 45 -2.28 -1.63 -8.83
CA GLY A 45 -2.19 -2.25 -10.15
C GLY A 45 -1.35 -3.51 -10.18
N VAL A 46 -1.73 -4.42 -11.09
CA VAL A 46 -1.06 -5.69 -11.37
C VAL A 46 -1.09 -5.90 -12.90
N PHE A 47 0.08 -5.89 -13.54
CA PHE A 47 0.23 -5.83 -15.00
C PHE A 47 -0.60 -4.67 -15.59
N ASP A 48 -1.55 -4.99 -16.46
CA ASP A 48 -2.41 -4.04 -17.17
C ASP A 48 -3.76 -3.81 -16.47
N GLU A 49 -3.97 -4.41 -15.29
CA GLU A 49 -5.19 -4.24 -14.50
C GLU A 49 -4.93 -3.31 -13.31
N GLU A 50 -5.73 -2.25 -13.20
CA GLU A 50 -5.68 -1.30 -12.09
C GLU A 50 -7.05 -1.15 -11.43
N VAL A 51 -7.04 -0.83 -10.14
CA VAL A 51 -8.23 -0.50 -9.37
C VAL A 51 -7.93 0.70 -8.49
N ILE A 52 -8.85 1.66 -8.50
CA ILE A 52 -8.85 2.79 -7.58
C ILE A 52 -9.93 2.53 -6.53
N VAL A 53 -9.54 2.62 -5.26
CA VAL A 53 -10.44 2.43 -4.11
C VAL A 53 -10.41 3.67 -3.23
N SER A 54 -11.41 3.83 -2.36
CA SER A 54 -11.36 4.88 -1.34
C SER A 54 -10.15 4.68 -0.41
N GLU A 55 -9.64 5.75 0.17
CA GLU A 55 -8.54 5.66 1.15
C GLU A 55 -8.90 4.72 2.30
N ALA A 56 -10.13 4.84 2.82
CA ALA A 56 -10.63 3.99 3.90
C ALA A 56 -10.59 2.51 3.51
N ASP A 57 -11.08 2.15 2.32
CA ASP A 57 -11.05 0.77 1.83
C ASP A 57 -9.63 0.28 1.59
N GLY A 58 -8.76 1.11 1.01
CA GLY A 58 -7.35 0.76 0.76
C GLY A 58 -6.56 0.52 2.04
N TYR A 59 -6.73 1.36 3.07
CA TYR A 59 -6.08 1.16 4.36
C TYR A 59 -6.66 -0.04 5.12
N ASN A 60 -7.96 -0.30 5.01
CA ASN A 60 -8.57 -1.52 5.56
C ASN A 60 -8.01 -2.78 4.89
N LEU A 61 -7.80 -2.76 3.58
CA LEU A 61 -7.15 -3.85 2.85
C LEU A 61 -5.70 -4.05 3.31
N ALA A 62 -4.93 -2.98 3.51
CA ALA A 62 -3.57 -3.05 4.04
C ALA A 62 -3.53 -3.69 5.44
N ARG A 63 -4.45 -3.32 6.33
CA ARG A 63 -4.60 -3.93 7.67
C ARG A 63 -4.96 -5.41 7.58
N LEU A 64 -5.87 -5.80 6.69
CA LEU A 64 -6.21 -7.21 6.45
C LEU A 64 -5.01 -8.01 5.92
N ALA A 65 -4.23 -7.43 5.01
CA ALA A 65 -3.01 -8.05 4.49
C ALA A 65 -1.97 -8.25 5.59
N CYS A 66 -1.80 -7.26 6.48
CA CYS A 66 -0.92 -7.38 7.66
C CYS A 66 -1.34 -8.53 8.58
N ASN A 67 -2.64 -8.69 8.85
CA ASN A 67 -3.15 -9.81 9.64
C ASN A 67 -2.83 -11.17 9.01
N LYS A 68 -2.99 -11.31 7.69
CA LYS A 68 -2.63 -12.53 6.96
C LYS A 68 -1.12 -12.78 6.96
N TYR A 69 -0.33 -11.73 6.80
CA TYR A 69 1.13 -11.80 6.83
C TYR A 69 1.65 -12.28 8.19
N LEU A 70 1.14 -11.74 9.30
CA LEU A 70 1.56 -12.10 10.66
C LEU A 70 1.18 -13.53 11.06
N GLN A 71 0.17 -14.14 10.43
CA GLN A 71 -0.11 -15.57 10.62
C GLN A 71 1.03 -16.46 10.10
N LEU A 72 1.79 -15.99 9.11
CA LEU A 72 2.93 -16.71 8.52
C LEU A 72 4.27 -16.24 9.11
N HIS A 73 4.35 -14.99 9.56
CA HIS A 73 5.54 -14.31 10.05
C HIS A 73 5.32 -13.61 11.40
N PRO A 74 5.02 -14.37 12.48
CA PRO A 74 4.76 -13.79 13.80
C PRO A 74 5.96 -13.01 14.36
N GLU A 75 7.18 -13.32 13.92
CA GLU A 75 8.42 -12.61 14.28
C GLU A 75 8.39 -11.11 13.96
N ASP A 76 7.61 -10.71 12.96
CA ASP A 76 7.55 -9.33 12.48
C ASP A 76 6.43 -8.49 13.14
N THR A 77 5.73 -9.05 14.13
CA THR A 77 4.57 -8.41 14.82
C THR A 77 4.87 -6.98 15.27
N SER A 78 5.99 -6.76 15.98
CA SER A 78 6.34 -5.43 16.49
C SER A 78 6.52 -4.41 15.37
N LYS A 79 7.16 -4.82 14.27
CA LYS A 79 7.44 -3.95 13.12
C LYS A 79 6.16 -3.63 12.35
N VAL A 80 5.31 -4.63 12.11
CA VAL A 80 4.01 -4.42 11.45
C VAL A 80 3.15 -3.48 12.28
N ASN A 81 3.07 -3.69 13.59
CA ASN A 81 2.29 -2.80 14.47
C ASN A 81 2.81 -1.35 14.45
N GLU A 82 4.13 -1.16 14.41
CA GLU A 82 4.72 0.18 14.27
C GLU A 82 4.35 0.86 12.95
N LEU A 83 4.30 0.11 11.84
CA LEU A 83 3.89 0.66 10.55
C LEU A 83 2.39 0.95 10.49
N LEU A 84 1.56 0.09 11.09
CA LEU A 84 0.11 0.24 11.14
C LEU A 84 -0.36 1.47 11.93
N THR A 85 0.46 1.99 12.86
CA THR A 85 0.14 3.24 13.58
C THR A 85 0.39 4.50 12.76
N LYS A 86 1.18 4.39 11.68
CA LYS A 86 1.48 5.49 10.75
C LYS A 86 0.47 5.56 9.60
N LEU A 87 -0.27 4.48 9.34
CA LEU A 87 -1.36 4.48 8.38
C LEU A 87 -2.56 5.28 8.91
N PRO A 88 -3.22 6.09 8.06
CA PRO A 88 -4.47 6.76 8.39
C PRO A 88 -5.54 5.79 8.91
N GLY A 89 -6.41 6.32 9.78
CA GLY A 89 -7.48 5.62 10.47
C GLY A 89 -8.70 5.40 9.60
#